data_AF-A0A7R9Z5C8-F1
#
_entry.id   AF-A0A7R9Z5C8-F1
#
_cell.length_a   1.000
_cell.length_b   1.000
_cell.length_c   1.000
_cell.angle_alpha   90.00
_cell.angle_beta   90.00
_cell.angle_gamma   90.00
#
_symmetry.space_group_name_H-M   'P 1'
#
loop_
_entity.id
_entity.type
_entity.pdbx_description
1 polymer ?
#
loop_
_entity_poly.entity_id
_entity_poly.type
_entity_poly.pdbx_seq_one_letter_code
_entity_poly.pdbx_strand_id
1 'polypeptide(L)'
;PTTHNPRPSSSQFWKTKYSVTTMQLRASLLLAAVAPMAWAKTIEMGQMGDVPADSKMGNKLLSSARRLGDQDERDQTWIAGYSLRFKSCHSVTTVPQEEGGEELQLYNSNVVVFQLCKTSSCGSQNDKCEGGAEYAINMALFLDAYTEAKMEKEEQICENIRENCYCDNANDEEVCENQCYVDQNADYCVEYEGQEEFEVQRYLECAEMENNERYFIGPYCASSGDAIHLGVFDDIGCVN
;
A
#
# COMPACT_ATOMS: atom_id res chain seq x y z
N PRO A 1 -32.68 -65.32 -40.67
CA PRO A 1 -32.89 -64.90 -39.26
C PRO A 1 -33.71 -63.61 -39.21
N THR A 2 -34.99 -63.78 -38.89
CA THR A 2 -36.04 -62.79 -38.66
C THR A 2 -35.91 -62.11 -37.30
N THR A 3 -36.13 -60.78 -37.24
CA THR A 3 -36.97 -60.01 -36.26
C THR A 3 -36.78 -58.50 -36.52
N HIS A 4 -37.76 -57.79 -37.09
CA HIS A 4 -38.82 -56.95 -36.45
C HIS A 4 -38.28 -55.85 -35.50
N ASN A 5 -38.25 -54.57 -35.91
CA ASN A 5 -39.31 -53.50 -35.83
C ASN A 5 -39.22 -52.69 -34.50
N PRO A 6 -39.82 -51.47 -34.37
CA PRO A 6 -39.74 -50.25 -35.19
C PRO A 6 -39.58 -48.94 -34.34
N ARG A 7 -39.51 -47.78 -35.02
CA ARG A 7 -39.71 -46.42 -34.46
C ARG A 7 -41.17 -46.15 -34.05
N PRO A 8 -41.42 -45.24 -33.09
CA PRO A 8 -42.57 -44.32 -33.07
C PRO A 8 -42.07 -42.87 -33.25
N SER A 9 -42.62 -41.98 -34.10
CA SER A 9 -43.99 -41.48 -34.33
C SER A 9 -44.45 -40.37 -33.38
N SER A 10 -44.72 -39.22 -34.01
CA SER A 10 -45.84 -38.27 -33.79
C SER A 10 -45.91 -37.40 -32.53
N SER A 11 -45.73 -36.10 -32.79
CA SER A 11 -46.61 -34.98 -32.42
C SER A 11 -47.25 -34.98 -31.02
N GLN A 12 -46.92 -33.98 -30.20
CA GLN A 12 -47.93 -33.28 -29.40
C GLN A 12 -47.60 -31.78 -29.27
N PHE A 13 -48.44 -30.99 -29.97
CA PHE A 13 -48.73 -29.60 -29.66
C PHE A 13 -49.33 -29.50 -28.26
N TRP A 14 -48.75 -28.67 -27.38
CA TRP A 14 -49.48 -28.10 -26.26
C TRP A 14 -49.25 -26.60 -26.24
N LYS A 15 -50.36 -25.89 -26.47
CA LYS A 15 -50.51 -24.46 -26.25
C LYS A 15 -50.50 -24.23 -24.73
N THR A 16 -49.62 -23.36 -24.24
CA THR A 16 -49.78 -22.78 -22.91
C THR A 16 -50.04 -21.29 -23.07
N LYS A 17 -51.19 -20.89 -22.53
CA LYS A 17 -51.81 -19.58 -22.61
C LYS A 17 -51.62 -18.89 -21.26
N TYR A 18 -51.17 -17.63 -21.32
CA TYR A 18 -51.32 -16.53 -20.35
C TYR A 18 -50.75 -16.68 -18.93
N SER A 19 -49.95 -15.69 -18.51
CA SER A 19 -50.38 -14.68 -17.53
C SER A 19 -49.28 -13.63 -17.36
N VAL A 20 -49.51 -12.43 -17.92
CA VAL A 20 -48.68 -11.25 -17.64
C VAL A 20 -49.22 -10.65 -16.35
N THR A 21 -48.55 -10.92 -15.25
CA THR A 21 -48.86 -10.31 -13.96
C THR A 21 -48.05 -9.01 -13.84
N THR A 22 -48.75 -7.88 -13.93
CA THR A 22 -48.21 -6.54 -13.69
C THR A 22 -47.73 -6.42 -12.24
N MET A 23 -46.42 -6.42 -12.03
CA MET A 23 -45.81 -6.17 -10.72
C MET A 23 -45.60 -4.67 -10.56
N GLN A 24 -46.35 -4.07 -9.63
CA GLN A 24 -46.30 -2.65 -9.31
C GLN A 24 -44.94 -2.27 -8.72
N LEU A 25 -44.24 -1.33 -9.38
CA LEU A 25 -43.11 -0.62 -8.79
C LEU A 25 -43.59 0.23 -7.62
N ARG A 26 -43.17 -0.13 -6.40
CA ARG A 26 -43.16 0.79 -5.26
C ARG A 26 -41.81 1.49 -5.26
N ALA A 27 -41.80 2.74 -5.72
CA ALA A 27 -40.66 3.64 -5.57
C ALA A 27 -40.57 4.09 -4.10
N SER A 28 -39.74 3.40 -3.32
CA SER A 28 -39.32 3.89 -2.01
C SER A 28 -38.20 4.90 -2.23
N LEU A 29 -38.51 6.19 -2.06
CA LEU A 29 -37.49 7.24 -1.91
C LEU A 29 -36.72 6.95 -0.62
N LEU A 30 -35.51 6.41 -0.75
CA LEU A 30 -34.50 6.49 0.30
C LEU A 30 -33.71 7.78 0.04
N LEU A 31 -33.75 8.71 1.00
CA LEU A 31 -32.81 9.82 1.07
C LEU A 31 -31.40 9.23 1.20
N ALA A 32 -30.63 9.27 0.12
CA ALA A 32 -29.18 9.08 0.19
C ALA A 32 -28.59 10.36 0.79
N ALA A 33 -28.27 10.31 2.09
CA ALA A 33 -27.32 11.25 2.67
C ALA A 33 -25.98 10.99 1.99
N VAL A 34 -25.59 11.88 1.08
CA VAL A 34 -24.26 11.89 0.48
C VAL A 34 -23.32 12.43 1.56
N ALA A 35 -22.85 11.57 2.46
CA ALA A 35 -21.69 11.90 3.26
C ALA A 35 -20.50 12.05 2.29
N PRO A 36 -19.68 13.10 2.40
CA PRO A 36 -18.42 13.13 1.67
C PRO A 36 -17.61 11.92 2.12
N MET A 37 -17.48 10.92 1.24
CA MET A 37 -16.49 9.87 1.42
C MET A 37 -15.14 10.56 1.27
N ALA A 38 -14.51 10.92 2.39
CA ALA A 38 -13.09 11.23 2.41
C ALA A 38 -12.39 9.98 1.84
N TRP A 39 -11.84 10.12 0.63
CA TRP A 39 -11.11 9.04 -0.01
C TRP A 39 -9.73 8.99 0.63
N ALA A 40 -9.66 8.41 1.83
CA ALA A 40 -8.39 8.12 2.49
C ALA A 40 -7.71 6.99 1.68
N LYS A 41 -6.68 7.34 0.91
CA LYS A 41 -5.84 6.34 0.25
C LYS A 41 -4.96 5.72 1.34
N THR A 42 -5.33 4.53 1.79
CA THR A 42 -4.49 3.76 2.72
C THR A 42 -3.25 3.28 1.98
N ILE A 43 -2.08 3.71 2.44
CA ILE A 43 -0.86 2.97 2.16
C ILE A 43 -0.92 1.75 3.07
N GLU A 44 -1.39 0.61 2.57
CA GLU A 44 -1.44 -0.62 3.37
C GLU A 44 -0.03 -1.15 3.61
N MET A 45 0.65 -0.57 4.60
CA MET A 45 1.97 -1.00 5.04
C MET A 45 1.97 -2.43 5.63
N GLY A 46 0.78 -2.99 5.91
CA GLY A 46 0.61 -4.38 6.33
C GLY A 46 1.02 -5.43 5.28
N GLN A 47 1.27 -5.01 4.03
CA GLN A 47 1.82 -5.87 2.97
C GLN A 47 3.34 -5.74 2.76
N MET A 48 4.04 -4.97 3.60
CA MET A 48 5.51 -5.01 3.58
C MET A 48 5.96 -6.39 4.05
N GLY A 49 6.35 -7.24 3.10
CA GLY A 49 7.13 -8.42 3.41
C GLY A 49 8.41 -8.03 4.15
N ASP A 50 9.04 -8.99 4.82
CA ASP A 50 10.24 -8.73 5.59
C ASP A 50 11.35 -8.14 4.70
N VAL A 51 11.96 -7.03 5.14
CA VAL A 51 13.02 -6.34 4.38
C VAL A 51 14.37 -6.90 4.81
N PRO A 52 15.16 -7.55 3.95
CA PRO A 52 16.49 -8.04 4.33
C PRO A 52 17.34 -6.89 4.87
N ALA A 53 17.99 -7.09 6.01
CA ALA A 53 18.76 -6.04 6.66
C ALA A 53 19.99 -5.60 5.84
N ASP A 54 20.52 -6.50 5.02
CA ASP A 54 21.61 -6.27 4.09
C ASP A 54 21.16 -5.67 2.75
N SER A 55 19.86 -5.47 2.53
CA SER A 55 19.35 -4.76 1.34
C SER A 55 19.69 -3.26 1.38
N LYS A 56 19.63 -2.59 0.23
CA LYS A 56 19.80 -1.13 0.13
C LYS A 56 18.84 -0.39 1.08
N MET A 57 17.55 -0.75 1.07
CA MET A 57 16.54 -0.22 1.99
C MET A 57 16.88 -0.52 3.45
N GLY A 58 17.27 -1.77 3.75
CA GLY A 58 17.60 -2.20 5.10
C GLY A 58 18.75 -1.40 5.72
N ASN A 59 19.82 -1.22 4.95
CA ASN A 59 20.97 -0.39 5.36
C ASN A 59 20.58 1.10 5.53
N LYS A 60 19.75 1.65 4.63
CA LYS A 60 19.24 3.03 4.74
C LYS A 60 18.44 3.24 6.03
N LEU A 61 17.55 2.30 6.36
CA LEU A 61 16.79 2.33 7.61
C LEU A 61 17.69 2.19 8.84
N LEU A 62 18.58 1.19 8.88
CA LEU A 62 19.42 0.91 10.04
C LEU A 62 20.46 2.00 10.33
N SER A 63 20.96 2.68 9.30
CA SER A 63 21.88 3.82 9.46
C SER A 63 21.23 5.07 10.03
N SER A 64 19.91 5.22 9.87
CA SER A 64 19.15 6.38 10.35
C SER A 64 18.34 6.08 11.62
N ALA A 65 18.19 4.79 11.98
CA ALA A 65 17.37 4.38 13.10
C ALA A 65 18.14 4.34 14.41
N ARG A 66 17.43 4.65 15.50
CA ARG A 66 17.92 4.53 16.86
C ARG A 66 17.49 3.20 17.45
N ARG A 67 18.43 2.42 17.97
CA ARG A 67 18.13 1.20 18.72
C ARG A 67 17.39 1.53 20.03
N LEU A 68 16.36 0.76 20.34
CA LEU A 68 15.64 0.79 21.60
C LEU A 68 16.25 -0.24 22.56
N GLY A 69 16.63 0.19 23.77
CA GLY A 69 16.98 -0.73 24.86
C GLY A 69 18.46 -1.03 25.13
N ASP A 70 19.43 -0.37 24.50
CA ASP A 70 20.81 -0.26 25.01
C ASP A 70 21.65 0.74 24.19
N GLN A 71 22.59 1.42 24.85
CA GLN A 71 23.26 2.65 24.39
C GLN A 71 24.69 2.43 23.85
N ASP A 72 24.96 1.27 23.25
CA ASP A 72 26.27 0.98 22.66
C ASP A 72 26.22 1.07 21.13
N GLU A 73 26.99 2.00 20.57
CA GLU A 73 27.37 2.02 19.15
C GLU A 73 28.08 0.70 18.81
N ARG A 74 27.45 -0.14 18.00
CA ARG A 74 28.09 -1.33 17.45
C ARG A 74 28.00 -1.31 15.94
N ASP A 75 29.12 -1.64 15.30
CA ASP A 75 29.24 -1.91 13.87
C ASP A 75 28.09 -2.81 13.39
N GLN A 76 27.43 -2.45 12.30
CA GLN A 76 26.25 -3.14 11.74
C GLN A 76 26.58 -4.53 11.13
N THR A 77 27.83 -5.00 11.25
CA THR A 77 28.33 -6.27 10.73
C THR A 77 27.60 -7.50 11.30
N TRP A 78 26.92 -7.38 12.45
CA TRP A 78 26.19 -8.48 13.07
C TRP A 78 24.77 -8.70 12.53
N ILE A 79 24.28 -7.82 11.65
CA ILE A 79 22.89 -7.82 11.17
C ILE A 79 22.69 -8.72 9.93
N ALA A 80 23.76 -9.36 9.44
CA ALA A 80 23.66 -10.37 8.38
C ALA A 80 22.75 -11.54 8.80
N GLY A 81 21.84 -11.94 7.90
CA GLY A 81 20.85 -12.99 8.17
C GLY A 81 19.68 -12.55 9.04
N TYR A 82 19.44 -11.24 9.15
CA TYR A 82 18.23 -10.66 9.72
C TYR A 82 17.40 -9.94 8.65
N SER A 83 16.13 -9.73 8.97
CA SER A 83 15.19 -8.95 8.19
C SER A 83 14.44 -8.00 9.12
N LEU A 84 14.15 -6.80 8.62
CA LEU A 84 13.39 -5.77 9.29
C LEU A 84 11.90 -6.05 9.10
N ARG A 85 11.15 -5.95 10.19
CA ARG A 85 9.70 -6.07 10.21
C ARG A 85 9.11 -4.84 10.87
N PHE A 86 8.16 -4.20 10.19
CA PHE A 86 7.35 -3.15 10.79
C PHE A 86 6.63 -3.71 12.03
N LYS A 87 6.78 -3.03 13.17
CA LYS A 87 6.16 -3.45 14.44
C LYS A 87 5.02 -2.51 14.80
N SER A 88 5.28 -1.20 14.80
CA SER A 88 4.26 -0.20 15.08
C SER A 88 4.67 1.19 14.61
N CYS A 89 3.72 2.13 14.61
CA CYS A 89 3.98 3.56 14.53
C CYS A 89 3.39 4.28 15.73
N HIS A 90 3.91 5.47 16.03
CA HIS A 90 3.45 6.32 17.11
C HIS A 90 3.64 7.80 16.76
N SER A 91 2.69 8.64 17.18
CA SER A 91 2.83 10.09 17.18
C SER A 91 3.22 10.54 18.58
N VAL A 92 4.36 11.20 18.70
CA VAL A 92 4.92 11.67 19.97
C VAL A 92 5.02 13.19 19.94
N THR A 93 4.23 13.86 20.76
CA THR A 93 4.35 15.31 20.99
C THR A 93 5.55 15.58 21.90
N THR A 94 6.56 16.28 21.38
CA THR A 94 7.70 16.73 22.17
C THR A 94 7.46 18.17 22.60
N VAL A 95 7.71 18.42 23.89
CA VAL A 95 7.76 19.76 24.44
C VAL A 95 9.24 20.15 24.48
N PRO A 96 9.69 21.18 23.75
CA PRO A 96 11.05 21.64 23.88
C PRO A 96 11.28 22.11 25.33
N GLN A 97 12.28 21.52 26.01
CA GLN A 97 12.78 22.07 27.27
C GLN A 97 13.66 23.27 26.94
N GLU A 98 13.06 24.46 26.86
CA GLU A 98 13.86 25.69 26.87
C GLU A 98 13.59 26.49 28.15
N GLU A 99 14.66 26.65 28.92
CA GLU A 99 14.81 27.64 29.98
C GLU A 99 14.73 29.04 29.37
N GLY A 100 13.52 29.60 29.27
CA GLY A 100 13.34 31.04 29.15
C GLY A 100 12.63 31.53 27.89
N GLY A 101 11.31 31.59 27.98
CA GLY A 101 10.60 32.84 27.66
C GLY A 101 10.01 33.02 26.27
N GLU A 102 10.13 32.05 25.35
CA GLU A 102 9.43 32.10 24.06
C GLU A 102 8.47 30.91 23.90
N GLU A 103 7.39 31.16 23.14
CA GLU A 103 6.18 30.34 23.04
C GLU A 103 6.48 28.84 22.85
N LEU A 104 5.91 28.00 23.72
CA LEU A 104 6.07 26.54 23.68
C LEU A 104 5.49 25.98 22.38
N GLN A 105 6.31 25.88 21.34
CA GLN A 105 5.94 25.26 20.09
C GLN A 105 6.00 23.74 20.29
N LEU A 106 4.83 23.12 20.40
CA LEU A 106 4.71 21.67 20.47
C LEU A 106 5.02 21.10 19.09
N TYR A 107 6.02 20.23 19.01
CA TYR A 107 6.35 19.54 17.77
C TYR A 107 5.83 18.11 17.87
N ASN A 108 5.00 17.70 16.91
CA ASN A 108 4.65 16.29 16.78
C ASN A 108 5.72 15.58 15.95
N SER A 109 6.30 14.54 16.55
CA SER A 109 7.24 13.65 15.89
C SER A 109 6.56 12.31 15.64
N ASN A 110 6.43 11.96 14.36
CA ASN A 110 5.92 10.65 13.95
C ASN A 110 7.09 9.66 13.89
N VAL A 111 6.97 8.55 14.60
CA VAL A 111 8.01 7.54 14.76
C VAL A 111 7.48 6.19 14.30
N VAL A 112 8.31 5.46 13.55
CA VAL A 112 8.09 4.07 13.18
C VAL A 112 9.03 3.19 13.99
N VAL A 113 8.48 2.13 14.56
CA VAL A 113 9.21 1.09 15.27
C VAL A 113 9.25 -0.16 14.40
N PHE A 114 10.45 -0.67 14.16
CA PHE A 114 10.67 -1.94 13.48
C PHE A 114 11.56 -2.86 14.31
N GLN A 115 11.43 -4.16 14.07
CA GLN A 115 12.16 -5.20 14.78
C GLN A 115 13.05 -5.99 13.83
N LEU A 116 14.24 -6.36 14.30
CA LEU A 116 15.08 -7.32 13.60
C LEU A 116 14.62 -8.75 13.89
N CYS A 117 14.37 -9.50 12.83
CA CYS A 117 13.93 -10.88 12.88
C CYS A 117 14.96 -11.74 12.16
N LYS A 118 15.32 -12.92 12.68
CA LYS A 118 16.23 -13.80 11.94
C LYS A 118 15.54 -14.28 10.68
N THR A 119 16.20 -14.21 9.52
CA THR A 119 15.57 -14.54 8.23
C THR A 119 14.99 -15.96 8.19
N SER A 120 15.54 -16.89 8.98
CA SER A 120 15.00 -18.25 9.11
C SER A 120 13.76 -18.40 10.00
N SER A 121 13.41 -17.40 10.82
CA SER A 121 12.26 -17.43 11.72
C SER A 121 11.09 -16.58 11.22
N CYS A 122 11.36 -15.59 10.36
CA CYS A 122 10.37 -14.65 9.82
C CYS A 122 9.16 -15.26 9.07
N GLY A 123 9.18 -16.54 8.71
CA GLY A 123 8.15 -17.15 7.85
C GLY A 123 6.73 -17.27 8.44
N SER A 124 6.48 -16.89 9.70
CA SER A 124 5.16 -16.98 10.33
C SER A 124 4.66 -15.62 10.82
N GLN A 125 3.40 -15.28 10.52
CA GLN A 125 2.72 -14.07 11.01
C GLN A 125 2.67 -13.97 12.55
N ASN A 126 2.89 -15.09 13.25
CA ASN A 126 2.93 -15.15 14.71
C ASN A 126 4.36 -15.17 15.28
N ASP A 127 5.39 -15.07 14.45
CA ASP A 127 6.77 -15.03 14.94
C ASP A 127 7.03 -13.66 15.59
N LYS A 128 7.28 -13.68 16.90
CA LYS A 128 7.51 -12.49 17.72
C LYS A 128 8.94 -11.94 17.59
N CYS A 129 9.73 -12.51 16.69
CA CYS A 129 11.13 -12.20 16.49
C CYS A 129 11.89 -12.18 17.83
N GLU A 130 11.69 -13.24 18.62
CA GLU A 130 12.21 -13.34 19.99
C GLU A 130 13.75 -13.21 19.99
N GLY A 131 14.26 -12.26 20.78
CA GLY A 131 15.69 -11.92 20.82
C GLY A 131 16.16 -10.94 19.74
N GLY A 132 15.26 -10.45 18.90
CA GLY A 132 15.49 -9.35 17.97
C GLY A 132 15.60 -7.99 18.66
N ALA A 133 16.51 -7.14 18.18
CA ALA A 133 16.57 -5.75 18.63
C ALA A 133 15.46 -4.92 17.97
N GLU A 134 14.93 -3.95 18.71
CA GLU A 134 13.95 -2.98 18.22
C GLU A 134 14.62 -1.66 17.91
N TYR A 135 14.12 -0.98 16.88
CA TYR A 135 14.63 0.29 16.41
C TYR A 135 13.48 1.25 16.15
N ALA A 136 13.74 2.52 16.40
CA ALA A 136 12.85 3.63 16.13
C ALA A 136 13.47 4.56 15.09
N ILE A 137 12.68 4.98 14.10
CA ILE A 137 13.09 5.91 13.05
C ILE A 137 11.99 6.96 12.83
N ASN A 138 12.36 8.13 12.31
CA ASN A 138 11.39 9.10 11.84
C ASN A 138 10.51 8.49 10.72
N MET A 139 9.19 8.73 10.79
CA MET A 139 8.23 8.16 9.85
C MET A 139 8.44 8.60 8.41
N ALA A 140 8.81 9.86 8.15
CA ALA A 140 9.09 10.34 6.81
C ALA A 140 10.30 9.61 6.21
N LEU A 141 11.38 9.43 6.98
CA LEU A 141 12.55 8.65 6.55
C LEU A 141 12.20 7.19 6.27
N PHE A 142 11.32 6.59 7.08
CA PHE A 142 10.86 5.22 6.85
C PHE A 142 10.08 5.10 5.54
N LEU A 143 9.12 6.00 5.32
CA LEU A 143 8.28 5.98 4.13
C LEU A 143 9.06 6.33 2.86
N ASP A 144 10.04 7.24 2.95
CA ASP A 144 10.95 7.56 1.86
C ASP A 144 11.76 6.33 1.44
N ALA A 145 12.43 5.68 2.39
CA ALA A 145 13.17 4.44 2.13
C ALA A 145 12.27 3.32 1.58
N TYR A 146 11.04 3.22 2.07
CA TYR A 146 10.08 2.23 1.59
C TYR A 146 9.59 2.50 0.17
N THR A 147 9.16 3.73 -0.11
CA THR A 147 8.63 4.10 -1.43
C THR A 147 9.72 4.01 -2.49
N GLU A 148 10.95 4.44 -2.19
CA GLU A 148 12.11 4.24 -3.05
C GLU A 148 12.32 2.75 -3.38
N ALA A 149 12.34 1.88 -2.36
CA ALA A 149 12.54 0.45 -2.57
C ALA A 149 11.39 -0.22 -3.33
N LYS A 150 10.16 0.26 -3.15
CA LYS A 150 8.99 -0.22 -3.87
C LYS A 150 9.07 0.15 -5.35
N MET A 151 9.36 1.42 -5.67
CA MET A 151 9.51 1.88 -7.05
C MET A 151 10.66 1.16 -7.76
N GLU A 152 11.81 0.98 -7.11
CA GLU A 152 12.95 0.23 -7.67
C GLU A 152 12.57 -1.22 -8.01
N LYS A 153 11.74 -1.86 -7.17
CA LYS A 153 11.24 -3.21 -7.42
C LYS A 153 10.22 -3.24 -8.57
N GLU A 154 9.32 -2.26 -8.60
CA GLU A 154 8.32 -2.12 -9.66
C GLU A 154 9.03 -1.92 -11.02
N GLU A 155 10.01 -1.02 -11.09
CA GLU A 155 10.86 -0.79 -12.27
C GLU A 155 11.56 -2.08 -12.72
N GLN A 156 12.19 -2.83 -11.81
CA GLN A 156 12.80 -4.11 -12.15
C GLN A 156 11.81 -5.13 -12.71
N ILE A 157 10.57 -5.15 -12.20
CA ILE A 157 9.53 -6.03 -12.73
C ILE A 157 9.12 -5.58 -14.13
N CYS A 158 8.93 -4.27 -14.35
CA CYS A 158 8.59 -3.72 -15.66
C CYS A 158 9.68 -4.04 -16.69
N GLU A 159 10.95 -3.81 -16.33
CA GLU A 159 12.10 -4.15 -17.17
C GLU A 159 12.16 -5.63 -17.53
N ASN A 160 11.97 -6.51 -16.54
CA ASN A 160 11.95 -7.95 -16.78
C ASN A 160 10.76 -8.39 -17.67
N ILE A 161 9.59 -7.77 -17.53
CA ILE A 161 8.45 -8.06 -18.41
C ILE A 161 8.76 -7.56 -19.83
N ARG A 162 9.29 -6.34 -19.96
CA ARG A 162 9.67 -5.73 -21.24
C ARG A 162 10.67 -6.59 -22.01
N GLU A 163 11.74 -7.04 -21.35
CA GLU A 163 12.76 -7.91 -21.97
C GLU A 163 12.21 -9.27 -22.43
N ASN A 164 11.18 -9.78 -21.76
CA ASN A 164 10.56 -11.07 -22.07
C ASN A 164 9.30 -10.95 -22.95
N CYS A 165 8.86 -9.73 -23.26
CA CYS A 165 7.72 -9.49 -24.12
C CYS A 165 8.12 -9.64 -25.60
N TYR A 166 7.36 -10.41 -26.37
CA TYR A 166 7.70 -10.72 -27.76
C TYR A 166 6.86 -9.88 -28.74
N CYS A 167 7.35 -8.69 -29.11
CA CYS A 167 6.63 -7.72 -29.95
C CYS A 167 7.16 -7.55 -31.38
N ASP A 168 8.13 -8.36 -31.82
CA ASP A 168 8.82 -8.26 -33.13
C ASP A 168 7.91 -8.23 -34.39
N ASN A 169 6.63 -8.60 -34.29
CA ASN A 169 5.68 -8.64 -35.41
C ASN A 169 4.37 -7.89 -35.12
N ALA A 170 4.34 -7.05 -34.08
CA ALA A 170 3.16 -6.26 -33.76
C ALA A 170 3.02 -5.10 -34.76
N ASN A 171 1.79 -4.76 -35.14
CA ASN A 171 1.52 -3.56 -35.95
C ASN A 171 1.74 -2.26 -35.15
N ASP A 172 1.84 -2.38 -33.84
CA ASP A 172 2.00 -1.32 -32.86
C ASP A 172 2.76 -1.91 -31.66
N GLU A 173 4.03 -1.51 -31.51
CA GLU A 173 4.93 -2.02 -30.48
C GLU A 173 4.46 -1.60 -29.07
N GLU A 174 3.93 -0.38 -28.93
CA GLU A 174 3.45 0.18 -27.66
C GLU A 174 2.19 -0.54 -27.17
N VAL A 175 1.22 -0.80 -28.07
CA VAL A 175 0.02 -1.58 -27.72
C VAL A 175 0.39 -3.01 -27.33
N CYS A 176 1.41 -3.59 -27.98
CA CYS A 176 1.90 -4.93 -27.65
C CYS A 176 2.56 -4.98 -26.27
N GLU A 177 3.45 -4.04 -25.97
CA GLU A 177 4.12 -3.94 -24.65
C GLU A 177 3.12 -3.70 -23.52
N ASN A 178 2.17 -2.78 -23.71
CA ASN A 178 1.13 -2.50 -22.73
C ASN A 178 0.26 -3.74 -22.45
N GLN A 179 -0.04 -4.54 -23.48
CA GLN A 179 -0.76 -5.80 -23.29
C GLN A 179 0.08 -6.82 -22.49
N CYS A 180 1.39 -6.91 -22.73
CA CYS A 180 2.28 -7.77 -21.94
C CYS A 180 2.27 -7.40 -20.45
N TYR A 181 2.29 -6.11 -20.10
CA TYR A 181 2.18 -5.68 -18.71
C TYR A 181 0.86 -6.11 -18.07
N VAL A 182 -0.27 -5.88 -18.76
CA VAL A 182 -1.59 -6.27 -18.28
C VAL A 182 -1.72 -7.79 -18.12
N ASP A 183 -1.18 -8.57 -19.06
CA ASP A 183 -1.20 -10.04 -19.01
C ASP A 183 -0.40 -10.61 -17.83
N GLN A 184 0.63 -9.89 -17.38
CA GLN A 184 1.45 -10.22 -16.21
C GLN A 184 0.95 -9.54 -14.92
N ASN A 185 -0.22 -8.89 -14.96
CA ASN A 185 -0.83 -8.17 -13.84
C ASN A 185 0.10 -7.07 -13.28
N ALA A 186 0.82 -6.41 -14.19
CA ALA A 186 1.72 -5.29 -13.91
C ALA A 186 1.21 -4.02 -14.61
N ASP A 187 -0.09 -3.73 -14.49
CA ASP A 187 -0.75 -2.56 -15.08
C ASP A 187 -0.11 -1.22 -14.64
N TYR A 188 0.58 -1.20 -13.50
CA TYR A 188 1.37 -0.06 -13.04
C TYR A 188 2.60 0.24 -13.92
N CYS A 189 3.02 -0.67 -14.79
CA CYS A 189 4.09 -0.44 -15.77
C CYS A 189 3.60 0.28 -17.03
N VAL A 190 2.28 0.45 -17.21
CA VAL A 190 1.71 1.12 -18.38
C VAL A 190 1.82 2.63 -18.19
N GLU A 191 2.61 3.29 -19.02
CA GLU A 191 2.73 4.75 -19.06
C GLU A 191 1.57 5.33 -19.88
N TYR A 192 0.72 6.17 -19.27
CA TYR A 192 -0.33 6.91 -19.97
C TYR A 192 0.09 8.37 -20.14
N GLU A 193 0.17 8.85 -21.39
CA GLU A 193 0.44 10.26 -21.65
C GLU A 193 -0.61 11.18 -20.99
N GLY A 194 -0.15 12.06 -20.09
CA GLY A 194 -1.00 13.07 -19.43
C GLY A 194 -1.59 12.65 -18.08
N GLN A 195 -1.19 11.50 -17.53
CA GLN A 195 -1.53 11.15 -16.15
C GLN A 195 -0.46 11.73 -15.21
N GLU A 196 -0.86 12.67 -14.33
CA GLU A 196 0.01 13.10 -13.23
C GLU A 196 0.21 11.92 -12.27
N GLU A 197 1.46 11.49 -12.15
CA GLU A 197 1.83 10.44 -11.22
C GLU A 197 1.68 10.97 -9.79
N PHE A 198 0.94 10.25 -8.95
CA PHE A 198 0.81 10.63 -7.55
C PHE A 198 2.14 10.36 -6.84
N GLU A 199 2.99 11.38 -6.75
CA GLU A 199 4.26 11.33 -6.03
C GLU A 199 4.00 11.30 -4.51
N VAL A 200 3.91 10.09 -3.95
CA VAL A 200 3.76 9.86 -2.50
C VAL A 200 4.83 10.61 -1.70
N GLN A 201 6.03 10.73 -2.27
CA GLN A 201 7.22 11.37 -1.70
C GLN A 201 6.93 12.82 -1.29
N ARG A 202 6.17 13.55 -2.10
CA ARG A 202 5.81 14.94 -1.83
C ARG A 202 5.01 15.10 -0.54
N TYR A 203 4.22 14.09 -0.19
CA TYR A 203 3.32 14.12 0.96
C TYR A 203 3.90 13.40 2.19
N LEU A 204 5.16 12.95 2.15
CA LEU A 204 5.82 12.30 3.30
C LEU A 204 6.12 13.30 4.42
N GLU A 205 6.41 14.52 4.03
CA GLU A 205 6.41 15.69 4.89
C GLU A 205 5.09 16.42 4.61
N CYS A 206 4.32 16.74 5.65
CA CYS A 206 3.00 17.35 5.54
C CYS A 206 3.00 18.47 4.48
N ALA A 207 2.24 18.27 3.39
CA ALA A 207 2.31 19.15 2.23
C ALA A 207 0.93 19.67 1.85
N GLU A 208 0.89 20.91 1.36
CA GLU A 208 -0.34 21.56 0.90
C GLU A 208 -0.97 20.78 -0.26
N MET A 209 -2.29 20.61 -0.16
CA MET A 209 -3.09 19.98 -1.21
C MET A 209 -3.19 20.92 -2.42
N GLU A 210 -2.96 20.37 -3.60
CA GLU A 210 -3.11 21.13 -4.84
C GLU A 210 -4.54 21.64 -4.98
N ASN A 211 -4.66 22.93 -5.32
CA ASN A 211 -5.93 23.63 -5.48
C ASN A 211 -6.71 23.92 -4.17
N ASN A 212 -6.09 23.74 -2.99
CA ASN A 212 -6.70 24.18 -1.74
C ASN A 212 -5.67 24.49 -0.63
N GLU A 213 -5.35 25.77 -0.46
CA GLU A 213 -4.41 26.30 0.56
C GLU A 213 -4.85 26.08 2.02
N ARG A 214 -6.03 25.49 2.27
CA ARG A 214 -6.54 25.23 3.62
C ARG A 214 -6.33 23.80 4.09
N TYR A 215 -5.92 22.90 3.20
CA TYR A 215 -5.78 21.50 3.53
C TYR A 215 -4.38 21.01 3.22
N PHE A 216 -3.91 20.14 4.09
CA PHE A 216 -2.61 19.51 4.00
C PHE A 216 -2.79 18.00 3.93
N ILE A 217 -1.87 17.32 3.27
CA ILE A 217 -1.84 15.86 3.16
C ILE A 217 -0.54 15.38 3.78
N GLY A 218 -0.63 14.40 4.66
CA GLY A 218 0.53 13.85 5.34
C GLY A 218 0.29 12.46 5.93
N PRO A 219 1.36 11.75 6.32
CA PRO A 219 1.24 10.45 6.94
C PRO A 219 0.84 10.56 8.40
N TYR A 220 -0.04 9.68 8.85
CA TYR A 220 -0.39 9.52 10.25
C TYR A 220 -0.51 8.05 10.63
N CYS A 221 -0.34 7.78 11.91
CA CYS A 221 -0.46 6.43 12.44
C CYS A 221 -1.92 6.07 12.73
N ALA A 222 -2.33 4.85 12.37
CA ALA A 222 -3.62 4.29 12.79
C ALA A 222 -3.74 4.31 14.32
N SER A 223 -4.97 4.41 14.84
CA SER A 223 -5.20 4.45 16.30
C SER A 223 -4.68 3.20 17.04
N SER A 224 -4.59 2.07 16.34
CA SER A 224 -4.03 0.80 16.80
C SER A 224 -2.50 0.76 16.78
N GLY A 225 -1.84 1.66 16.05
CA GLY A 225 -0.39 1.65 15.89
C GLY A 225 0.14 0.70 14.81
N ASP A 226 -0.71 -0.07 14.13
CA ASP A 226 -0.35 -1.18 13.25
C ASP A 226 -0.35 -0.84 11.75
N ALA A 227 -0.71 0.40 11.39
CA ALA A 227 -0.71 0.88 10.02
C ALA A 227 -0.41 2.38 9.95
N ILE A 228 0.15 2.82 8.82
CA ILE A 228 0.34 4.24 8.51
C ILE A 228 -0.58 4.58 7.34
N HIS A 229 -1.29 5.68 7.44
CA HIS A 229 -2.23 6.16 6.44
C HIS A 229 -1.81 7.53 5.93
N LEU A 230 -2.25 7.91 4.73
CA LEU A 230 -2.25 9.31 4.31
C LEU A 230 -3.60 9.93 4.67
N GLY A 231 -3.56 11.04 5.40
CA GLY A 231 -4.73 11.79 5.85
C GLY A 231 -4.79 13.17 5.19
N VAL A 232 -5.94 13.81 5.31
CA VAL A 232 -6.14 15.23 4.98
C VAL A 232 -6.35 15.98 6.29
N PHE A 233 -5.64 17.08 6.46
CA PHE A 233 -5.56 17.86 7.69
C PHE A 233 -5.88 19.32 7.40
N ASP A 234 -6.33 20.06 8.41
CA ASP A 234 -6.58 21.51 8.29
C ASP A 234 -5.43 22.39 8.82
N ASP A 235 -4.33 21.76 9.24
CA ASP A 235 -3.15 22.40 9.78
C ASP A 235 -1.84 21.99 9.08
N ILE A 236 -0.88 22.92 9.04
CA ILE A 236 0.44 22.75 8.39
C ILE A 236 1.31 21.65 9.01
N GLY A 237 0.96 21.19 10.22
CA GLY A 237 1.68 20.12 10.91
C GLY A 237 1.08 18.72 10.68
N CYS A 238 -0.05 18.61 9.98
CA CYS A 238 -0.81 17.38 9.80
C CYS A 238 -1.10 16.69 11.14
N VAL A 239 -1.66 17.45 12.08
CA VAL A 239 -1.93 17.03 13.45
C VAL A 239 -3.42 16.81 13.70
N ASN A 240 -4.31 17.61 13.09
CA ASN A 240 -5.75 17.62 13.35
C ASN A 240 -6.61 17.47 12.07
#